data_AF-A0AAV5DP84-F1
#
_entry.id   AF-A0AAV5DP84-F1
#
_cell.length_a   1.000
_cell.length_b   1.000
_cell.length_c   1.000
_cell.angle_alpha   90.00
_cell.angle_beta   90.00
_cell.angle_gamma   90.00
#
_symmetry.space_group_name_H-M   'P 1'
#
loop_
_entity.id
_entity.type
_entity.pdbx_description
1 polymer ?
#
loop_
_entity_poly.entity_id
_entity_poly.type
_entity_poly.pdbx_seq_one_letter_code
_entity_poly.pdbx_strand_id
1 'polypeptide(L)'
;MNDGTFRGGAQAFKLDTLLKLADVKGIDGKTTLLHFVVQEIVRSEGVRAVRAAKEQVNGSICSVNSEDLSQDVGDDTEHYRQLGLNVVSSLGEDLQNVRKAACLDSDALTISVASLGHKLVKADEFLNTSMKSLDEESGVPSHKLGQFIEQSQVQVTHLLGEEKKLRLLVRNTVDYFHGSTGKDEGLRLFVVVRDFLSILDKVCKEVKDGDIYSSSWC
;
A
#
# COMPACT_ATOMS: atom_id res chain seq x y z
N MET A 1 -2.48 23.21 -15.47
CA MET A 1 -2.64 23.60 -14.04
C MET A 1 -1.39 24.20 -13.40
N ASN A 2 -0.16 23.79 -13.77
CA ASN A 2 1.07 24.34 -13.19
C ASN A 2 2.02 24.96 -14.25
N ASP A 3 1.54 25.24 -15.46
CA ASP A 3 2.37 25.75 -16.55
C ASP A 3 2.93 27.12 -16.20
N GLY A 4 4.23 27.31 -16.47
CA GLY A 4 4.95 28.55 -16.13
C GLY A 4 5.31 28.69 -14.64
N THR A 5 5.01 27.70 -13.78
CA THR A 5 5.46 27.70 -12.38
C THR A 5 6.68 26.80 -12.18
N PHE A 6 7.39 26.95 -11.05
CA PHE A 6 8.46 26.04 -10.65
C PHE A 6 8.00 24.58 -10.41
N ARG A 7 6.68 24.33 -10.43
CA ARG A 7 6.05 23.01 -10.32
C ARG A 7 5.52 22.50 -11.67
N GLY A 8 5.71 23.25 -12.75
CA GLY A 8 5.35 22.86 -14.12
C GLY A 8 6.36 21.89 -14.73
N GLY A 9 5.91 21.05 -15.68
CA GLY A 9 6.79 20.11 -16.40
C GLY A 9 7.43 19.00 -15.54
N ALA A 10 6.86 18.72 -14.36
CA ALA A 10 7.38 17.67 -13.48
C ALA A 10 7.19 16.29 -14.11
N GLN A 11 8.24 15.47 -14.12
CA GLN A 11 8.22 14.09 -14.62
C GLN A 11 7.75 13.08 -13.56
N ALA A 12 7.81 13.45 -12.28
CA ALA A 12 7.39 12.62 -11.16
C ALA A 12 6.98 13.49 -9.96
N PHE A 13 6.29 12.90 -9.00
CA PHE A 13 5.94 13.51 -7.72
C PHE A 13 6.05 12.51 -6.57
N LYS A 14 6.23 13.00 -5.34
CA LYS A 14 6.29 12.16 -4.13
C LYS A 14 4.91 11.74 -3.68
N LEU A 15 4.75 10.55 -3.09
CA LEU A 15 3.42 10.07 -2.67
C LEU A 15 2.75 10.98 -1.63
N ASP A 16 3.49 11.72 -0.80
CA ASP A 16 2.90 12.74 0.10
C ASP A 16 2.04 13.78 -0.64
N THR A 17 2.27 14.01 -1.94
CA THR A 17 1.45 14.97 -2.71
C THR A 17 0.07 14.42 -3.06
N LEU A 18 -0.16 13.11 -2.98
CA LEU A 18 -1.49 12.52 -3.21
C LEU A 18 -2.52 13.06 -2.22
N LEU A 19 -2.12 13.25 -0.95
CA LEU A 19 -3.00 13.79 0.09
C LEU A 19 -3.48 15.22 -0.24
N LYS A 20 -2.71 15.97 -1.03
CA LYS A 20 -3.02 17.35 -1.41
C LYS A 20 -4.06 17.46 -2.51
N LEU A 21 -4.37 16.36 -3.21
CA LEU A 21 -5.37 16.36 -4.27
C LEU A 21 -6.78 16.67 -3.74
N ALA A 22 -7.04 16.36 -2.47
CA ALA A 22 -8.30 16.71 -1.80
C ALA A 22 -8.33 18.16 -1.28
N ASP A 23 -7.18 18.83 -1.17
CA ASP A 23 -7.11 20.20 -0.66
C ASP A 23 -7.33 21.24 -1.77
N VAL A 24 -7.03 20.88 -3.02
CA VAL A 24 -7.25 21.77 -4.18
C VAL A 24 -8.72 21.70 -4.57
N LYS A 25 -9.45 22.78 -4.31
CA LYS A 25 -10.89 22.89 -4.55
C LYS A 25 -11.22 23.73 -5.78
N GLY A 26 -12.33 23.41 -6.42
CA GLY A 26 -12.93 24.21 -7.47
C GLY A 26 -13.62 25.46 -6.93
N ILE A 27 -14.24 26.21 -7.85
CA ILE A 27 -14.94 27.47 -7.54
C ILE A 27 -16.10 27.23 -6.56
N ASP A 28 -16.73 26.06 -6.63
CA ASP A 28 -17.82 25.67 -5.72
C ASP A 28 -17.37 25.43 -4.26
N GLY A 29 -16.06 25.38 -4.00
CA GLY A 29 -15.49 25.10 -2.67
C GLY A 29 -15.78 23.70 -2.12
N LYS A 30 -16.45 22.85 -2.90
CA LYS A 30 -16.91 21.51 -2.53
C LYS A 30 -16.16 20.44 -3.30
N THR A 31 -16.06 20.59 -4.61
CA THR A 31 -15.43 19.60 -5.49
C THR A 31 -13.93 19.80 -5.51
N THR A 32 -13.18 18.73 -5.29
CA THR A 32 -11.71 18.76 -5.21
C THR A 32 -11.08 18.25 -6.50
N LEU A 33 -9.80 18.51 -6.73
CA LEU A 33 -9.05 17.96 -7.87
C LEU A 33 -9.13 16.43 -7.88
N LEU A 34 -9.12 15.78 -6.71
CA LEU A 34 -9.26 14.32 -6.62
C LEU A 34 -10.60 13.83 -7.20
N HIS A 35 -11.70 14.57 -7.02
CA HIS A 35 -12.98 14.19 -7.63
C HIS A 35 -12.92 14.14 -9.15
N PHE A 36 -12.27 15.13 -9.79
CA PHE A 36 -12.08 15.14 -11.24
C PHE A 36 -11.21 14.00 -11.71
N VAL A 37 -10.11 13.75 -11.01
CA VAL A 37 -9.22 12.63 -11.31
C VAL A 37 -10.00 11.32 -11.24
N VAL A 38 -10.80 11.11 -10.18
CA VAL A 38 -11.63 9.91 -10.05
C VAL A 38 -12.66 9.82 -11.18
N GLN A 39 -13.40 10.88 -11.48
CA GLN A 39 -14.39 10.87 -12.57
C GLN A 39 -13.76 10.54 -13.93
N GLU A 40 -12.56 11.06 -14.21
CA GLU A 40 -11.86 10.81 -15.46
C GLU A 40 -11.28 9.39 -15.54
N ILE A 41 -10.81 8.84 -14.42
CA ILE A 41 -10.42 7.42 -14.34
C ILE A 41 -11.65 6.53 -14.53
N VAL A 42 -12.77 6.82 -13.85
CA VAL A 42 -14.03 6.08 -14.02
C VAL A 42 -14.47 6.06 -15.47
N ARG A 43 -14.43 7.21 -16.14
CA ARG A 43 -14.78 7.33 -17.57
C ARG A 43 -13.85 6.48 -18.44
N SER A 44 -12.54 6.56 -18.24
CA SER A 44 -11.57 5.84 -19.08
C SER A 44 -11.52 4.33 -18.81
N GLU A 45 -11.64 3.90 -17.54
CA GLU A 45 -11.70 2.49 -17.14
C GLU A 45 -13.00 1.82 -17.58
N GLY A 46 -14.13 2.53 -17.52
CA GLY A 46 -15.41 2.02 -18.03
C GLY A 46 -15.32 1.64 -19.51
N VAL A 47 -14.74 2.52 -20.34
CA VAL A 47 -14.54 2.25 -21.78
C VAL A 47 -13.57 1.10 -22.02
N ARG A 48 -12.47 1.01 -21.24
CA ARG A 48 -11.52 -0.11 -21.35
C ARG A 48 -12.18 -1.45 -21.03
N ALA A 49 -12.91 -1.52 -19.92
CA ALA A 49 -13.46 -2.78 -19.43
C ALA A 49 -14.54 -3.34 -20.36
N VAL A 50 -15.33 -2.49 -21.03
CA VAL A 50 -16.26 -2.97 -22.07
C VAL A 50 -15.55 -3.42 -23.34
N ARG A 51 -14.46 -2.76 -23.77
CA ARG A 51 -13.65 -3.28 -24.88
C ARG A 51 -13.11 -4.67 -24.57
N ALA A 52 -12.56 -4.86 -23.37
CA ALA A 52 -12.08 -6.17 -22.92
C ALA A 52 -13.20 -7.22 -22.90
N ALA A 53 -14.41 -6.87 -22.44
CA ALA A 53 -15.56 -7.78 -22.45
C ALA A 53 -16.02 -8.13 -23.87
N LYS A 54 -16.06 -7.15 -24.79
CA LYS A 54 -16.41 -7.37 -26.22
C LYS A 54 -15.38 -8.25 -26.92
N GLU A 55 -14.09 -8.10 -26.62
CA GLU A 55 -13.01 -8.96 -27.14
C GLU A 55 -13.11 -10.40 -26.62
N GLN A 56 -13.48 -10.59 -25.35
CA GLN A 56 -13.72 -11.92 -24.79
C GLN A 56 -14.94 -12.62 -25.40
N VAL A 57 -16.00 -11.88 -25.73
CA VAL A 57 -17.20 -12.42 -26.39
C VAL A 57 -16.98 -12.68 -27.89
N ASN A 58 -16.21 -11.83 -28.57
CA ASN A 58 -15.94 -11.94 -30.01
C ASN A 58 -14.69 -12.77 -30.35
N GLY A 59 -14.04 -13.39 -29.36
CA GLY A 59 -12.85 -14.24 -29.52
C GLY A 59 -13.03 -15.52 -30.36
N SER A 60 -14.12 -15.63 -31.13
CA SER A 60 -14.39 -16.78 -32.00
C SER A 60 -14.90 -16.43 -33.40
N ILE A 61 -14.86 -15.18 -33.88
CA ILE A 61 -15.22 -14.91 -35.29
C ILE A 61 -14.29 -13.87 -35.92
N CYS A 62 -13.42 -14.36 -36.81
CA CYS A 62 -12.70 -13.53 -37.77
C CYS A 62 -13.71 -12.81 -38.67
N SER A 63 -13.72 -11.48 -38.69
CA SER A 63 -13.73 -10.70 -39.93
C SER A 63 -13.67 -9.22 -39.60
N VAL A 64 -12.66 -8.58 -40.17
CA VAL A 64 -12.66 -7.17 -40.55
C VAL A 64 -14.05 -6.72 -41.01
N ASN A 65 -14.55 -5.66 -40.39
CA ASN A 65 -15.00 -4.45 -41.09
C ASN A 65 -14.81 -3.28 -40.14
N SER A 66 -13.81 -2.48 -40.48
CA SER A 66 -13.67 -1.11 -40.03
C SER A 66 -14.90 -0.33 -40.49
N GLU A 67 -15.26 0.70 -39.70
CA GLU A 67 -16.21 1.77 -40.02
C GLU A 67 -17.63 1.58 -39.45
N ASP A 68 -17.97 2.55 -38.60
CA ASP A 68 -19.29 2.89 -38.06
C ASP A 68 -19.82 2.07 -36.87
N LEU A 69 -19.43 2.51 -35.67
CA LEU A 69 -20.28 2.36 -34.48
C LEU A 69 -20.42 3.74 -33.83
N SER A 70 -21.25 4.58 -34.45
CA SER A 70 -22.12 5.50 -33.73
C SER A 70 -23.06 4.69 -32.80
N GLN A 71 -22.51 4.10 -31.74
CA GLN A 71 -23.27 3.27 -30.81
C GLN A 71 -24.05 4.16 -29.84
N ASP A 72 -25.36 4.15 -30.04
CA ASP A 72 -26.43 4.65 -29.18
C ASP A 72 -26.04 4.67 -27.68
N VAL A 73 -25.76 5.87 -27.17
CA VAL A 73 -25.14 6.13 -25.86
C VAL A 73 -26.20 6.20 -24.73
N GLY A 74 -27.46 5.90 -25.03
CA GLY A 74 -28.61 6.20 -24.17
C GLY A 74 -28.76 5.34 -22.91
N ASP A 75 -28.43 4.05 -22.97
CA ASP A 75 -28.74 3.07 -21.89
C ASP A 75 -27.47 2.48 -21.20
N ASP A 76 -26.32 2.58 -21.87
CA ASP A 76 -25.10 1.87 -21.47
C ASP A 76 -24.15 2.79 -20.65
N THR A 77 -24.42 4.11 -20.61
CA THR A 77 -23.62 5.14 -19.88
C THR A 77 -23.47 4.84 -18.38
N GLU A 78 -24.54 4.46 -17.71
CA GLU A 78 -24.51 4.15 -16.27
C GLU A 78 -23.77 2.84 -15.99
N HIS A 79 -23.85 1.87 -16.92
CA HIS A 79 -23.09 0.62 -16.82
C HIS A 79 -21.58 0.86 -17.00
N TYR A 80 -21.16 1.67 -17.99
CA TYR A 80 -19.75 2.09 -18.13
C TYR A 80 -19.24 2.78 -16.88
N ARG A 81 -20.03 3.71 -16.32
CA ARG A 81 -19.69 4.44 -15.11
C ARG A 81 -19.52 3.50 -13.93
N GLN A 82 -20.43 2.55 -13.74
CA GLN A 82 -20.34 1.60 -12.63
C GLN A 82 -19.12 0.69 -12.76
N LEU A 83 -18.79 0.25 -13.97
CA LEU A 83 -17.63 -0.61 -14.23
C LEU A 83 -16.32 0.12 -13.94
N GLY A 84 -16.19 1.37 -14.42
CA GLY A 84 -15.02 2.19 -14.11
C GLY A 84 -14.92 2.54 -12.63
N LEU A 85 -16.04 2.82 -11.96
CA LEU A 85 -16.08 3.06 -10.52
C LEU A 85 -15.62 1.84 -9.72
N ASN A 86 -16.03 0.64 -10.14
CA ASN A 86 -15.59 -0.60 -9.50
C ASN A 86 -14.07 -0.73 -9.52
N VAL A 87 -13.41 -0.44 -10.66
CA VAL A 87 -11.95 -0.48 -10.79
C VAL A 87 -11.26 0.47 -9.81
N VAL A 88 -11.74 1.72 -9.68
CA VAL A 88 -11.11 2.68 -8.76
C VAL A 88 -11.38 2.31 -7.30
N SER A 89 -12.60 1.85 -7.00
CA SER A 89 -12.99 1.46 -5.64
C SER A 89 -12.33 0.16 -5.15
N SER A 90 -11.88 -0.72 -6.04
CA SER A 90 -11.18 -1.96 -5.65
C SER A 90 -9.73 -1.73 -5.24
N LEU A 91 -9.14 -0.57 -5.55
CA LEU A 91 -7.75 -0.26 -5.22
C LEU A 91 -7.47 -0.38 -3.71
N GLY A 92 -8.47 -0.05 -2.87
CA GLY A 92 -8.37 -0.22 -1.42
C GLY A 92 -8.18 -1.67 -0.98
N GLU A 93 -8.78 -2.62 -1.69
CA GLU A 93 -8.69 -4.07 -1.43
C GLU A 93 -7.39 -4.66 -2.00
N ASP A 94 -6.99 -4.23 -3.19
CA ASP A 94 -5.70 -4.60 -3.80
C ASP A 94 -4.52 -4.19 -2.92
N LEU A 95 -4.67 -3.08 -2.19
CA LEU A 95 -3.69 -2.54 -1.25
C LEU A 95 -4.03 -2.78 0.22
N GLN A 96 -4.84 -3.79 0.55
CA GLN A 96 -5.22 -4.10 1.94
C GLN A 96 -4.01 -4.32 2.87
N ASN A 97 -2.91 -4.89 2.35
CA ASN A 97 -1.70 -5.14 3.13
C ASN A 97 -0.95 -3.84 3.46
N VAL A 98 -1.08 -2.81 2.62
CA VAL A 98 -0.57 -1.46 2.93
C VAL A 98 -1.28 -0.88 4.13
N ARG A 99 -2.61 -1.03 4.21
CA ARG A 99 -3.39 -0.57 5.38
C ARG A 99 -2.96 -1.28 6.66
N LYS A 100 -2.72 -2.60 6.59
CA LYS A 100 -2.22 -3.39 7.73
C LYS A 100 -0.81 -2.94 8.13
N ALA A 101 0.09 -2.76 7.17
CA ALA A 101 1.46 -2.32 7.41
C ALA A 101 1.54 -0.93 8.05
N ALA A 102 0.65 -0.01 7.65
CA ALA A 102 0.57 1.34 8.19
C ALA A 102 0.19 1.42 9.69
N CYS A 103 -0.29 0.31 10.28
CA CYS A 103 -0.61 0.21 11.70
C CYS A 103 0.52 -0.43 12.53
N LEU A 104 1.60 -0.87 11.90
CA LEU A 104 2.73 -1.48 12.59
C LEU A 104 3.66 -0.40 13.17
N ASP A 105 4.21 -0.70 14.35
CA ASP A 105 5.30 0.07 14.93
C ASP A 105 6.63 -0.63 14.63
N SER A 106 7.33 -0.13 13.61
CA SER A 106 8.61 -0.69 13.16
C SER A 106 9.72 -0.55 14.22
N ASP A 107 9.68 0.51 15.01
CA ASP A 107 10.70 0.77 16.03
C ASP A 107 10.48 -0.15 17.22
N ALA A 108 9.23 -0.30 17.68
CA ALA A 108 8.89 -1.25 18.72
C ALA A 108 9.21 -2.69 18.31
N LEU A 109 8.95 -3.08 17.05
CA LEU A 109 9.34 -4.39 16.52
C LEU A 109 10.86 -4.58 16.57
N THR A 110 11.62 -3.59 16.09
CA THR A 110 13.09 -3.59 16.13
C THR A 110 13.61 -3.79 17.55
N ILE A 111 13.11 -2.98 18.49
CA ILE A 111 13.51 -3.01 19.90
C ILE A 111 13.19 -4.37 20.51
N SER A 112 12.01 -4.92 20.21
CA SER A 112 11.58 -6.22 20.74
C SER A 112 12.44 -7.37 20.24
N VAL A 113 12.74 -7.42 18.93
CA VAL A 113 13.58 -8.46 18.34
C VAL A 113 15.02 -8.36 18.87
N ALA A 114 15.57 -7.15 18.95
CA ALA A 114 16.90 -6.93 19.53
C ALA A 114 16.95 -7.31 21.03
N SER A 115 15.93 -6.94 21.80
CA SER A 115 15.83 -7.31 23.21
C SER A 115 15.73 -8.81 23.39
N LEU A 116 15.02 -9.53 22.52
CA LEU A 116 14.89 -10.98 22.60
C LEU A 116 16.26 -11.66 22.37
N GLY A 117 16.99 -11.21 21.34
CA GLY A 117 18.37 -11.65 21.08
C GLY A 117 19.29 -11.44 22.29
N HIS A 118 19.29 -10.24 22.87
CA HIS A 118 20.15 -9.92 24.00
C HIS A 118 19.79 -10.72 25.27
N LYS A 119 18.50 -10.91 25.56
CA LYS A 119 18.06 -11.73 26.70
C LYS A 119 18.45 -13.20 26.53
N LEU A 120 18.41 -13.71 25.29
CA LEU A 120 18.80 -15.09 25.01
C LEU A 120 20.31 -15.31 25.17
N VAL A 121 21.14 -14.37 24.72
CA VAL A 121 22.59 -14.40 24.96
C VAL A 121 22.88 -14.44 26.46
N LYS A 122 22.23 -13.60 27.26
CA LYS A 122 22.38 -13.61 28.72
C LYS A 122 21.95 -14.92 29.38
N ALA A 123 20.88 -15.55 28.88
CA ALA A 123 20.42 -16.84 29.39
C ALA A 123 21.44 -17.95 29.10
N ASP A 124 22.05 -17.94 27.92
CA ASP A 124 23.11 -18.87 27.53
C ASP A 124 24.37 -18.69 28.38
N GLU A 125 24.81 -17.45 28.59
CA GLU A 125 25.93 -17.12 29.49
C GLU A 125 25.67 -17.60 30.92
N PHE A 126 24.46 -17.39 31.44
CA PHE A 126 24.06 -17.86 32.77
C PHE A 126 24.12 -19.39 32.89
N LEU A 127 23.60 -20.11 31.89
CA LEU A 127 23.63 -21.57 31.87
C LEU A 127 25.06 -22.11 31.85
N ASN A 128 25.93 -21.49 31.04
CA ASN A 128 27.32 -21.91 30.90
C ASN A 128 28.19 -21.58 32.14
N THR A 129 27.87 -20.53 32.88
CA THR A 129 28.68 -20.09 34.04
C THR A 129 28.17 -20.62 35.37
N SER A 130 26.85 -20.61 35.60
CA SER A 130 26.25 -20.83 36.91
C SER A 130 25.75 -22.26 37.12
N MET A 131 25.35 -22.96 36.05
CA MET A 131 24.79 -24.32 36.16
C MET A 131 25.80 -25.44 35.89
N LYS A 132 26.83 -25.21 35.07
CA LYS A 132 27.91 -26.19 34.87
C LYS A 132 28.74 -26.47 36.13
N SER A 133 28.71 -25.59 37.13
CA SER A 133 29.40 -25.76 38.41
C SER A 133 28.60 -26.50 39.49
N LEU A 134 27.32 -26.83 39.24
CA LEU A 134 26.37 -27.38 40.23
C LEU A 134 25.89 -28.82 39.90
N ASP A 135 26.50 -29.45 38.89
CA ASP A 135 26.00 -30.66 38.21
C ASP A 135 26.09 -31.95 39.04
N GLU A 136 26.68 -31.93 40.24
CA GLU A 136 26.83 -33.15 41.06
C GLU A 136 25.64 -33.43 42.00
N GLU A 137 24.76 -32.46 42.33
CA GLU A 137 23.79 -32.65 43.41
C GLU A 137 22.34 -32.15 43.15
N SER A 138 22.10 -31.32 42.12
CA SER A 138 20.78 -30.70 41.92
C SER A 138 20.05 -31.26 40.69
N GLY A 139 18.91 -31.93 40.90
CA GLY A 139 18.09 -32.59 39.88
C GLY A 139 17.41 -31.69 38.83
N VAL A 140 17.96 -30.51 38.53
CA VAL A 140 17.53 -29.67 37.40
C VAL A 140 18.20 -30.22 36.13
N PRO A 141 17.46 -30.62 35.08
CA PRO A 141 18.09 -31.18 33.88
C PRO A 141 18.71 -30.05 33.04
N SER A 142 19.94 -29.66 33.38
CA SER A 142 20.80 -28.71 32.66
C SER A 142 20.77 -28.94 31.14
N HIS A 143 20.75 -30.21 30.73
CA HIS A 143 20.59 -30.65 29.35
C HIS A 143 19.31 -30.14 28.66
N LYS A 144 18.14 -30.20 29.32
CA LYS A 144 16.87 -29.74 28.71
C LYS A 144 16.86 -28.23 28.50
N LEU A 145 17.43 -27.48 29.44
CA LEU A 145 17.54 -26.04 29.33
C LEU A 145 18.57 -25.63 28.28
N GLY A 146 19.70 -26.36 28.18
CA GLY A 146 20.67 -26.18 27.10
C GLY A 146 20.05 -26.40 25.72
N GLN A 147 19.30 -27.50 25.54
CA GLN A 147 18.58 -27.78 24.30
C GLN A 147 17.56 -26.68 23.95
N PHE A 148 16.83 -26.16 24.94
CA PHE A 148 15.90 -25.04 24.74
C PHE A 148 16.62 -23.77 24.26
N ILE A 149 17.77 -23.43 24.86
CA ILE A 149 18.54 -22.26 24.48
C ILE A 149 19.08 -22.40 23.06
N GLU A 150 19.67 -23.54 22.71
CA GLU A 150 20.21 -23.82 21.37
C GLU A 150 19.11 -23.67 20.29
N GLN A 151 17.95 -24.29 20.51
CA GLN A 151 16.81 -24.17 19.60
C GLN A 151 16.31 -22.73 19.48
N SER A 152 16.24 -22.01 20.61
CA SER A 152 15.83 -20.61 20.63
C SER A 152 16.82 -19.73 19.89
N GLN A 153 18.13 -20.01 19.96
CA GLN A 153 19.17 -19.22 19.28
C GLN A 153 19.03 -19.28 17.77
N VAL A 154 18.72 -20.45 17.22
CA VAL A 154 18.43 -20.61 15.79
C VAL A 154 17.23 -19.77 15.38
N GLN A 155 16.12 -19.85 16.14
CA GLN A 155 14.89 -19.12 15.83
C GLN A 155 15.06 -17.60 15.95
N VAL A 156 15.72 -17.12 17.00
CA VAL A 156 15.95 -15.69 17.23
C VAL A 156 16.93 -15.12 16.22
N THR A 157 17.97 -15.87 15.83
CA THR A 157 18.88 -15.46 14.75
C THR A 157 18.16 -15.36 13.42
N HIS A 158 17.27 -16.31 13.10
CA HIS A 158 16.41 -16.23 11.92
C HIS A 158 15.51 -14.98 11.96
N LEU A 159 14.85 -14.72 13.10
CA LEU A 159 13.98 -13.55 13.29
C LEU A 159 14.73 -12.22 13.10
N LEU A 160 15.95 -12.11 13.66
CA LEU A 160 16.83 -10.96 13.45
C LEU A 160 17.21 -10.78 11.97
N GLY A 161 17.41 -11.88 11.25
CA GLY A 161 17.68 -11.85 9.81
C GLY A 161 16.48 -11.35 9.00
N GLU A 162 15.28 -11.86 9.29
CA GLU A 162 14.05 -11.45 8.61
C GLU A 162 13.70 -9.99 8.87
N GLU A 163 13.87 -9.51 10.10
CA GLU A 163 13.68 -8.09 10.45
C GLU A 163 14.59 -7.19 9.61
N LYS A 164 15.88 -7.52 9.49
CA LYS A 164 16.83 -6.76 8.65
C LYS A 164 16.43 -6.75 7.18
N LYS A 165 15.98 -7.89 6.64
CA LYS A 165 15.50 -7.98 5.25
C LYS A 165 14.26 -7.12 5.04
N LEU A 166 13.30 -7.18 5.96
CA LEU A 166 12.09 -6.36 5.92
C LEU A 166 12.43 -4.88 5.88
N ARG A 167 13.34 -4.43 6.76
CA ARG A 167 13.78 -3.03 6.79
C ARG A 167 14.42 -2.58 5.49
N LEU A 168 15.24 -3.44 4.87
CA LEU A 168 15.85 -3.15 3.57
C LEU A 168 14.79 -3.03 2.46
N LEU A 169 13.80 -3.94 2.43
CA LEU A 169 12.70 -3.88 1.47
C LEU A 169 11.91 -2.58 1.62
N VAL A 170 11.56 -2.21 2.86
CA VAL A 170 10.87 -0.94 3.16
C VAL A 170 11.68 0.25 2.64
N ARG A 171 12.98 0.29 2.93
CA ARG A 171 13.87 1.36 2.45
C ARG A 171 13.91 1.43 0.92
N ASN A 172 14.05 0.30 0.24
CA ASN A 172 14.08 0.27 -1.23
C ASN A 172 12.76 0.75 -1.83
N THR A 173 11.62 0.42 -1.22
CA THR A 173 10.31 0.92 -1.64
C THR A 173 10.19 2.42 -1.42
N VAL A 174 10.65 2.95 -0.28
CA VAL A 174 10.68 4.41 -0.03
C VAL A 174 11.56 5.11 -1.07
N ASP A 175 12.78 4.60 -1.31
CA ASP A 175 13.71 5.21 -2.26
C ASP A 175 13.15 5.22 -3.69
N TYR A 176 12.37 4.21 -4.09
CA TYR A 176 11.70 4.18 -5.38
C TYR A 176 10.69 5.34 -5.57
N PHE A 177 9.87 5.62 -4.54
CA PHE A 177 8.80 6.64 -4.65
C PHE A 177 9.24 8.06 -4.24
N HIS A 178 10.21 8.18 -3.31
CA HIS A 178 10.63 9.46 -2.74
C HIS A 178 12.03 9.92 -3.19
N GLY A 179 12.76 9.05 -3.88
CA GLY A 179 14.18 9.22 -4.16
C GLY A 179 15.03 8.95 -2.91
N SER A 180 16.29 8.56 -3.10
CA SER A 180 17.18 8.28 -1.97
C SER A 180 17.58 9.59 -1.27
N THR A 181 16.96 9.86 -0.12
CA THR A 181 17.24 11.07 0.69
C THR A 181 18.23 10.79 1.83
N GLY A 182 18.69 9.55 1.97
CA GLY A 182 19.55 9.08 3.07
C GLY A 182 18.86 9.03 4.45
N LYS A 183 17.57 9.39 4.53
CA LYS A 183 16.78 9.34 5.77
C LYS A 183 15.98 8.05 5.82
N ASP A 184 15.97 7.40 6.99
CA ASP A 184 15.10 6.27 7.24
C ASP A 184 13.68 6.78 7.53
N GLU A 185 12.79 6.71 6.55
CA GLU A 185 11.38 7.10 6.70
C GLU A 185 10.51 5.97 7.27
N GLY A 186 11.09 4.79 7.51
CA GLY A 186 10.40 3.62 8.05
C GLY A 186 9.09 3.32 7.30
N LEU A 187 8.02 3.11 8.05
CA LEU A 187 6.71 2.73 7.51
C LEU A 187 5.84 3.93 7.08
N ARG A 188 6.37 5.16 7.10
CA ARG A 188 5.58 6.37 6.80
C ARG A 188 4.94 6.34 5.40
N LEU A 189 5.60 5.71 4.43
CA LEU A 189 5.05 5.54 3.08
C LEU A 189 3.69 4.83 3.10
N PHE A 190 3.58 3.77 3.90
CA PHE A 190 2.33 3.00 4.02
C PHE A 190 1.23 3.83 4.69
N VAL A 191 1.57 4.69 5.66
CA VAL A 191 0.64 5.63 6.29
C VAL A 191 0.06 6.61 5.28
N VAL A 192 0.93 7.23 4.45
CA VAL A 192 0.51 8.15 3.39
C VAL A 192 -0.45 7.48 2.41
N VAL A 193 -0.12 6.27 1.95
CA VAL A 193 -0.97 5.54 1.01
C VAL A 193 -2.29 5.11 1.68
N ARG A 194 -2.26 4.62 2.92
CA ARG A 194 -3.49 4.28 3.67
C ARG A 194 -4.42 5.48 3.77
N ASP A 195 -3.90 6.64 4.16
CA ASP A 195 -4.69 7.85 4.36
C ASP A 195 -5.26 8.35 3.02
N PHE A 196 -4.46 8.30 1.95
CA PHE A 196 -4.95 8.59 0.61
C PHE A 196 -6.07 7.64 0.19
N LEU A 197 -5.93 6.34 0.41
CA LEU A 197 -6.97 5.36 0.09
C LEU A 197 -8.26 5.64 0.85
N SER A 198 -8.19 6.04 2.13
CA SER A 198 -9.39 6.46 2.89
C SER A 198 -10.07 7.71 2.31
N ILE A 199 -9.29 8.68 1.80
CA ILE A 199 -9.84 9.84 1.09
C ILE A 199 -10.46 9.40 -0.24
N LEU A 200 -9.79 8.51 -0.98
CA LEU A 200 -10.26 7.96 -2.24
C LEU A 200 -11.59 7.23 -2.08
N ASP A 201 -11.74 6.39 -1.05
CA ASP A 201 -12.98 5.67 -0.75
C ASP A 201 -14.16 6.63 -0.57
N LYS A 202 -13.92 7.73 0.16
CA LYS A 202 -14.92 8.78 0.37
C LYS A 202 -15.30 9.46 -0.95
N VAL A 203 -14.31 9.85 -1.76
CA VAL A 203 -14.53 10.48 -3.07
C VAL A 203 -15.27 9.53 -4.02
N CYS A 204 -14.91 8.25 -4.06
CA CYS A 204 -15.62 7.25 -4.85
C CYS A 204 -17.10 7.14 -4.45
N LYS A 205 -17.41 7.24 -3.16
CA LYS A 205 -18.78 7.28 -2.67
C LYS A 205 -19.52 8.55 -3.10
N GLU A 206 -18.91 9.73 -2.94
CA GLU A 206 -19.49 11.02 -3.36
C GLU A 206 -19.73 11.06 -4.89
N VAL A 207 -18.81 10.47 -5.68
CA VAL A 207 -18.99 10.30 -7.13
C VAL A 207 -20.11 9.31 -7.44
N LYS A 208 -20.27 8.23 -6.67
CA LYS A 208 -21.35 7.26 -6.87
C LYS A 208 -22.73 7.87 -6.61
N ASP A 209 -22.85 8.61 -5.51
CA ASP A 209 -24.12 9.15 -5.02
C ASP A 209 -24.61 10.35 -5.86
N GLY A 210 -23.79 10.81 -6.83
CA GLY A 210 -24.18 11.85 -7.78
C GLY A 210 -24.12 13.27 -7.21
N ASP A 211 -23.49 13.46 -6.04
CA ASP A 211 -23.39 14.74 -5.32
C ASP A 211 -22.59 15.83 -6.08
N ILE A 212 -22.13 15.54 -7.30
CA ILE A 212 -21.24 16.38 -8.09
C ILE A 212 -21.89 16.59 -9.46
N TYR A 213 -22.82 17.52 -9.54
CA TYR A 213 -23.31 18.01 -10.82
C TYR A 213 -22.19 18.75 -11.54
N SER A 214 -21.80 18.20 -12.69
CA SER A 214 -20.84 18.74 -13.65
C SER A 214 -21.28 20.12 -14.14
N SER A 215 -20.83 21.21 -13.49
CA SER A 215 -20.95 22.59 -14.01
C SER A 215 -19.98 23.61 -13.37
N SER A 216 -19.07 23.23 -12.47
CA SER A 216 -18.44 24.21 -11.55
C SER A 216 -16.98 24.61 -11.86
N TRP A 217 -16.46 24.33 -13.07
CA TRP A 217 -15.04 24.57 -13.39
C TRP A 217 -14.77 25.56 -14.53
N CYS A 218 -15.71 26.48 -14.75
CA CYS A 218 -15.45 27.74 -15.44
C CYS A 218 -15.78 28.92 -14.52
#